data_AF-A0ABD2PBH9-F1
#
_entry.id   AF-A0ABD2PBH9-F1
#
_cell.length_a   1.000
_cell.length_b   1.000
_cell.length_c   1.000
_cell.angle_alpha   90.00
_cell.angle_beta   90.00
_cell.angle_gamma   90.00
#
_symmetry.space_group_name_H-M   'P 1'
#
loop_
_entity.id
_entity.type
_entity.pdbx_description
1 polymer ?
#
loop_
_entity_poly.entity_id
_entity_poly.type
_entity_poly.pdbx_seq_one_letter_code
_entity_poly.pdbx_strand_id
1 'polypeptide(L)'
;MSDKCPGCKMLLEKKGFKIRCFGPCSCWFHQKCAEISESDRKLIESKKLKWACNGCGEPSDHEEDPEDEDNSPMLRDVMDKLISIENSNRALLKQLKLQEAKCTRLEEDLIDIRKEHESLKKEIASLSRDKGKADQELLRNNIIINGLPKGVDAGALEEAVVKIGNILQVSSNSQG
;
A
#
# COMPACT_ATOMS: atom_id res chain seq x y z
N MET A 1 33.52 40.77 -45.15
CA MET A 1 32.66 41.28 -44.06
C MET A 1 31.24 41.37 -44.60
N SER A 2 30.39 40.41 -44.25
CA SER A 2 28.94 40.57 -44.06
C SER A 2 28.37 39.32 -43.38
N ASP A 3 28.48 39.25 -42.05
CA ASP A 3 27.88 38.21 -41.20
C ASP A 3 26.35 38.38 -41.09
N LYS A 4 25.64 38.52 -42.22
CA LYS A 4 24.20 38.84 -42.23
C LYS A 4 23.40 37.73 -42.89
N CYS A 5 22.25 37.43 -42.29
CA CYS A 5 21.27 36.50 -42.83
C CYS A 5 20.73 37.00 -44.19
N PRO A 6 20.72 36.16 -45.23
CA PRO A 6 20.20 36.56 -46.55
C PRO A 6 18.69 36.84 -46.54
N GLY A 7 17.94 36.20 -45.63
CA GLY A 7 16.49 36.38 -45.52
C GLY A 7 16.08 37.66 -44.76
N CYS A 8 16.64 37.88 -43.57
CA CYS A 8 16.22 38.99 -42.69
C CYS A 8 17.30 40.04 -42.43
N LYS A 9 18.47 39.94 -43.08
CA LYS A 9 19.61 40.88 -42.99
C LYS A 9 20.19 41.11 -41.59
N MET A 10 19.76 40.32 -40.60
CA MET A 10 20.25 40.35 -39.21
C MET A 10 21.57 39.62 -39.06
N LEU A 11 22.35 39.98 -38.04
CA LEU A 11 23.65 39.36 -37.77
C LEU A 11 23.52 37.86 -37.46
N LEU A 12 24.45 37.07 -37.99
CA LEU A 12 24.62 35.65 -37.69
C LEU A 12 25.58 35.52 -36.52
N GLU A 13 25.14 34.90 -35.42
CA GLU A 13 26.02 34.63 -34.28
C GLU A 13 26.64 33.24 -34.42
N LYS A 14 27.97 33.17 -34.48
CA LYS A 14 28.71 31.90 -34.60
C LYS A 14 28.86 31.27 -33.21
N LYS A 15 28.13 30.18 -32.95
CA LYS A 15 28.37 29.31 -31.78
C LYS A 15 28.99 27.98 -32.25
N GLY A 16 30.32 27.97 -32.32
CA GLY A 16 31.08 26.83 -32.83
C GLY A 16 30.79 26.59 -34.31
N PHE A 17 30.26 25.41 -34.62
CA PHE A 17 30.11 24.89 -35.99
C PHE A 17 28.70 25.08 -36.58
N LYS A 18 27.82 25.73 -35.82
CA LYS A 18 26.39 25.88 -36.14
C LYS A 18 26.11 27.33 -36.49
N ILE A 19 25.54 27.58 -37.67
CA ILE A 19 25.19 28.92 -38.15
C ILE A 19 23.67 29.04 -38.21
N ARG A 20 23.12 29.69 -37.18
CA ARG A 20 21.69 29.99 -37.08
C ARG A 20 21.50 31.49 -37.12
N CYS A 21 20.55 31.96 -37.93
CA CYS A 21 20.11 33.34 -37.80
C CYS A 21 19.27 33.50 -36.54
N PHE A 22 19.63 34.42 -35.64
CA PHE A 22 18.82 34.79 -34.47
C PHE A 22 17.78 35.90 -34.76
N GLY A 23 17.64 36.30 -36.02
CA GLY A 23 16.54 37.15 -36.47
C GLY A 23 15.21 36.39 -36.55
N PRO A 24 14.12 37.08 -36.92
CA PRO A 24 12.77 36.50 -36.92
C PRO A 24 12.63 35.25 -37.82
N CYS A 25 13.54 35.04 -38.76
CA CYS A 25 13.51 33.86 -39.63
C CYS A 25 14.00 32.57 -38.96
N SER A 26 14.87 32.65 -37.94
CA SER A 26 15.45 31.46 -37.26
C SER A 26 16.10 30.40 -38.18
N CYS A 27 16.38 30.74 -39.45
CA CYS A 27 16.82 29.80 -40.48
C CYS A 27 18.29 29.36 -40.32
N TRP A 28 18.59 28.20 -40.91
CA TRP A 28 19.92 27.63 -41.14
C TRP A 28 20.33 27.85 -42.61
N PHE A 29 21.64 27.93 -42.92
CA PHE A 29 22.14 28.32 -44.25
C PHE A 29 23.43 27.59 -44.67
N HIS A 30 23.58 27.29 -45.98
CA HIS A 30 24.81 26.74 -46.61
C HIS A 30 25.94 27.77 -46.76
N GLN A 31 27.18 27.30 -46.99
CA GLN A 31 28.38 28.11 -47.30
C GLN A 31 28.20 29.13 -48.43
N LYS A 32 27.44 28.80 -49.48
CA LYS A 32 27.17 29.73 -50.59
C LYS A 32 26.07 30.75 -50.24
N CYS A 33 25.25 30.45 -49.24
CA CYS A 33 24.12 31.28 -48.81
C CYS A 33 24.48 32.16 -47.60
N ALA A 34 25.55 31.84 -46.88
CA ALA A 34 26.13 32.64 -45.81
C ALA A 34 27.63 32.83 -46.09
N GLU A 35 28.12 34.08 -46.15
CA GLU A 35 29.53 34.38 -46.37
C GLU A 35 30.40 33.93 -45.17
N ILE A 36 30.74 32.64 -45.10
CA ILE A 36 31.54 32.05 -44.02
C ILE A 36 33.01 31.94 -44.42
N SER A 37 33.92 32.03 -43.44
CA SER A 37 35.35 31.91 -43.69
C SER A 37 35.75 30.46 -44.00
N GLU A 38 36.79 30.31 -44.83
CA GLU A 38 37.31 29.01 -45.28
C GLU A 38 37.88 28.14 -44.13
N SER A 39 38.31 28.77 -43.03
CA SER A 39 38.74 28.10 -41.80
C SER A 39 37.59 27.32 -41.14
N ASP A 40 36.42 27.95 -41.04
CA ASP A 40 35.27 27.40 -40.34
C ASP A 40 34.70 26.23 -41.17
N ARG A 41 34.71 26.38 -42.50
CA ARG A 41 34.33 25.32 -43.46
C ARG A 41 35.09 24.01 -43.24
N LYS A 42 36.43 24.06 -43.17
CA LYS A 42 37.25 22.85 -42.96
C LYS A 42 36.94 22.16 -41.63
N LEU A 43 36.63 22.97 -40.61
CA LEU A 43 36.24 22.49 -39.29
C LEU A 43 34.87 21.76 -39.34
N ILE A 44 33.95 22.22 -40.19
CA ILE A 44 32.61 21.66 -40.35
C ILE A 44 32.65 20.37 -41.19
N GLU A 45 33.36 20.38 -42.33
CA GLU A 45 33.54 19.22 -43.21
C GLU A 45 34.22 18.06 -42.45
N SER A 46 35.22 18.36 -41.62
CA SER A 46 35.89 17.35 -40.80
C SER A 46 34.99 16.72 -39.72
N LYS A 47 33.84 17.34 -39.41
CA LYS A 47 32.88 16.86 -38.40
C LYS A 47 31.57 16.31 -38.99
N LYS A 48 31.48 16.14 -40.33
CA LYS A 48 30.32 15.57 -41.04
C LYS A 48 28.95 16.12 -40.60
N LEU A 49 28.84 17.43 -40.37
CA LEU A 49 27.56 18.00 -39.91
C LEU A 49 26.59 18.18 -41.09
N LYS A 50 25.33 17.72 -40.94
CA LYS A 50 24.22 17.97 -41.89
C LYS A 50 23.74 19.42 -41.75
N TRP A 51 23.62 20.14 -42.87
CA TRP A 51 23.20 21.54 -42.93
C TRP A 51 21.91 21.65 -43.72
N ALA A 52 20.91 22.37 -43.20
CA ALA A 52 19.67 22.67 -43.91
C ALA A 52 19.67 24.15 -44.31
N CYS A 53 19.46 24.47 -45.60
CA CYS A 53 19.31 25.86 -46.05
C CYS A 53 17.88 26.11 -46.52
N ASN A 54 17.15 26.99 -45.84
CA ASN A 54 15.76 27.32 -46.20
C ASN A 54 15.63 28.02 -47.56
N GLY A 55 16.70 28.56 -48.13
CA GLY A 55 16.68 29.20 -49.46
C GLY A 55 16.95 28.25 -50.63
N CYS A 56 17.36 27.01 -50.37
CA CYS A 56 17.81 26.08 -51.42
C CYS A 56 16.77 25.01 -51.82
N GLY A 57 15.60 24.95 -51.18
CA GLY A 57 14.78 23.74 -51.24
C GLY A 57 15.49 22.56 -50.57
N GLU A 58 14.75 21.49 -50.26
CA GLU A 58 15.26 20.32 -49.53
C GLU A 58 16.62 19.84 -50.08
N PRO A 59 17.53 19.35 -49.22
CA PRO A 59 18.74 18.69 -49.71
C PRO A 59 18.32 17.51 -50.59
N SER A 60 18.51 17.67 -51.90
CA SER A 60 18.28 16.64 -52.90
C SER A 60 18.97 15.36 -52.48
N ASP A 61 18.20 14.28 -52.50
CA ASP A 61 18.60 12.89 -52.34
C ASP A 61 19.90 12.61 -53.08
N HIS A 62 20.94 12.24 -52.33
CA HIS A 62 21.92 11.20 -52.66
C HIS A 62 22.99 11.22 -51.58
N GLU A 63 22.71 10.53 -50.48
CA GLU A 63 23.49 9.38 -50.00
C GLU A 63 22.78 8.86 -48.76
N GLU A 64 22.35 7.60 -48.82
CA GLU A 64 21.88 6.84 -47.67
C GLU A 64 22.99 6.84 -46.62
N ASP A 65 22.86 7.71 -45.61
CA ASP A 65 23.71 7.69 -44.42
C ASP A 65 22.88 7.03 -43.31
N PRO A 66 23.16 5.75 -42.95
CA PRO A 66 22.40 4.99 -41.97
C PRO A 66 22.84 5.38 -40.55
N GLU A 67 22.71 6.65 -40.16
CA GLU A 67 23.13 7.10 -38.82
C GLU A 67 22.20 8.18 -38.22
N ASP A 68 20.88 8.06 -38.40
CA ASP A 68 19.88 8.69 -37.53
C ASP A 68 19.18 7.64 -36.62
N GLU A 69 19.93 6.61 -36.20
CA GLU A 69 19.56 5.64 -35.16
C GLU A 69 20.61 5.64 -34.04
N ASP A 70 20.70 6.71 -33.26
CA ASP A 70 21.26 6.61 -31.90
C ASP A 70 20.32 7.20 -30.86
N ASN A 71 19.03 6.88 -31.03
CA ASN A 71 18.27 6.40 -29.88
C ASN A 71 18.51 4.90 -29.85
N SER A 72 19.70 4.47 -29.41
CA SER A 72 20.04 3.05 -29.27
C SER A 72 18.81 2.33 -28.69
N PRO A 73 18.26 1.29 -29.33
CA PRO A 73 17.09 0.56 -28.83
C PRO A 73 17.26 0.17 -27.35
N MET A 74 18.51 -0.01 -26.92
CA MET A 74 18.91 -0.20 -25.53
C MET A 74 18.55 0.99 -24.61
N LEU A 75 18.72 2.24 -25.03
CA LEU A 75 18.36 3.43 -24.24
C LEU A 75 16.84 3.54 -24.07
N ARG A 76 16.07 3.24 -25.12
CA ARG A 76 14.60 3.23 -25.07
C ARG A 76 14.09 2.12 -24.16
N ASP A 77 14.64 0.91 -24.30
CA ASP A 77 14.35 -0.22 -23.42
C ASP A 77 14.69 0.07 -21.96
N VAL A 78 15.78 0.78 -21.69
CA VAL A 78 16.15 1.21 -20.33
C VAL A 78 15.15 2.22 -19.78
N MET A 79 14.71 3.20 -20.58
CA MET A 79 13.69 4.16 -20.15
C MET A 79 12.34 3.49 -19.87
N ASP A 80 11.91 2.57 -20.73
CA ASP A 80 10.66 1.83 -20.55
C ASP A 80 10.70 0.94 -19.30
N LYS A 81 11.85 0.29 -19.04
CA LYS A 81 12.07 -0.46 -17.80
C LYS A 81 12.05 0.44 -16.56
N LEU A 82 12.66 1.63 -16.63
CA LEU A 82 12.65 2.59 -15.51
C LEU A 82 11.22 3.05 -15.20
N ILE A 83 10.42 3.38 -16.22
CA ILE A 83 9.00 3.75 -16.05
C ILE A 83 8.21 2.58 -15.45
N SER A 84 8.44 1.36 -15.93
CA SER A 84 7.79 0.15 -15.38
C SER A 84 8.16 -0.09 -13.92
N ILE A 85 9.43 0.08 -13.55
CA ILE A 85 9.92 -0.05 -12.17
C ILE A 85 9.30 1.04 -11.29
N GLU A 86 9.25 2.29 -11.76
CA GLU A 86 8.65 3.40 -11.01
C GLU A 86 7.16 3.14 -10.74
N ASN A 87 6.42 2.70 -11.75
CA ASN A 87 5.00 2.35 -11.63
C ASN A 87 4.80 1.19 -10.65
N SER A 88 5.63 0.15 -10.74
CA SER A 88 5.60 -0.99 -9.82
C SER A 88 5.91 -0.58 -8.38
N ASN A 89 6.94 0.25 -8.18
CA ASN A 89 7.29 0.79 -6.86
C ASN A 89 6.16 1.65 -6.28
N ARG A 90 5.51 2.48 -7.11
CA ARG A 90 4.37 3.28 -6.69
C ARG A 90 3.17 2.40 -6.28
N ALA A 91 2.92 1.32 -7.01
CA ALA A 91 1.88 0.35 -6.66
C ALA A 91 2.19 -0.38 -5.34
N LEU A 92 3.44 -0.84 -5.18
CA LEU A 92 3.91 -1.50 -3.95
C LEU A 92 3.83 -0.56 -2.75
N LEU A 93 4.21 0.71 -2.89
CA LEU A 93 4.09 1.71 -1.82
C LEU A 93 2.63 1.94 -1.40
N LYS A 94 1.69 1.96 -2.36
CA LYS A 94 0.25 2.04 -2.05
C LYS A 94 -0.23 0.80 -1.32
N GLN A 95 0.21 -0.39 -1.74
CA GLN A 95 -0.13 -1.64 -1.07
C GLN A 95 0.44 -1.69 0.35
N LEU A 96 1.68 -1.26 0.55
CA LEU A 96 2.32 -1.19 1.85
C LEU A 96 1.52 -0.30 2.81
N LYS A 97 1.19 0.94 2.40
CA LYS A 97 0.36 1.85 3.20
C LYS A 97 -1.01 1.26 3.54
N LEU A 98 -1.62 0.55 2.60
CA LEU A 98 -2.90 -0.13 2.84
C LEU A 98 -2.75 -1.27 3.85
N GLN A 99 -1.66 -2.03 3.80
CA GLN A 99 -1.40 -3.09 4.76
C GLN A 99 -1.08 -2.53 6.15
N GLU A 100 -0.29 -1.45 6.24
CA GLU A 100 -0.04 -0.73 7.50
C GLU A 100 -1.36 -0.28 8.14
N ALA A 101 -2.25 0.36 7.37
CA ALA A 101 -3.55 0.78 7.87
C ALA A 101 -4.43 -0.40 8.35
N LYS A 102 -4.37 -1.54 7.64
CA LYS A 102 -5.07 -2.76 8.08
C LYS A 102 -4.49 -3.32 9.37
N CYS A 103 -3.16 -3.34 9.52
CA CYS A 103 -2.50 -3.79 10.74
C CYS A 103 -2.89 -2.92 11.93
N THR A 104 -2.83 -1.60 11.79
CA THR A 104 -3.25 -0.67 12.86
C THR A 104 -4.70 -0.91 13.28
N ARG A 105 -5.61 -1.08 12.31
CA ARG A 105 -7.01 -1.38 12.63
C ARG A 105 -7.17 -2.72 13.35
N LEU A 106 -6.45 -3.75 12.94
CA LEU A 106 -6.49 -5.06 13.62
C LEU A 106 -5.93 -4.97 15.04
N GLU A 107 -4.92 -4.14 15.29
CA GLU A 107 -4.41 -3.90 16.64
C GLU A 107 -5.45 -3.20 17.54
N GLU A 108 -6.18 -2.22 17.00
CA GLU A 108 -7.29 -1.56 17.69
C GLU A 108 -8.41 -2.57 18.01
N ASP A 109 -8.85 -3.34 17.02
CA ASP A 109 -9.89 -4.37 17.20
C ASP A 109 -9.47 -5.41 18.27
N LEU A 110 -8.20 -5.82 18.29
CA LEU A 110 -7.66 -6.73 19.31
C LEU A 110 -7.69 -6.14 20.72
N ILE A 111 -7.44 -4.84 20.86
CA ILE A 111 -7.51 -4.17 22.16
C ILE A 111 -8.95 -4.19 22.67
N ASP A 112 -9.93 -3.92 21.81
CA ASP A 112 -11.33 -3.87 22.21
C ASP A 112 -11.89 -5.27 22.51
N ILE A 113 -11.56 -6.27 21.71
CA ILE A 113 -11.90 -7.68 22.00
C ILE A 113 -11.33 -8.11 23.35
N ARG A 114 -10.09 -7.71 23.70
CA ARG A 114 -9.50 -8.02 25.01
C ARG A 114 -10.26 -7.38 26.16
N LYS A 115 -10.69 -6.12 26.01
CA LYS A 115 -11.50 -5.43 27.02
C LYS A 115 -12.85 -6.12 27.22
N GLU A 116 -13.52 -6.46 26.13
CA GLU A 116 -14.81 -7.16 26.16
C GLU A 116 -14.67 -8.53 26.83
N HIS A 117 -13.65 -9.31 26.45
CA HIS A 117 -13.35 -10.60 27.06
C HIS A 117 -13.13 -10.49 28.58
N GLU A 118 -12.37 -9.49 29.04
CA GLU A 118 -12.13 -9.30 30.47
C GLU A 118 -13.41 -8.86 31.21
N SER A 119 -14.28 -8.07 30.57
CA SER A 119 -15.59 -7.71 31.10
C SER A 119 -16.48 -8.93 31.26
N LEU A 120 -16.63 -9.74 30.21
CA LEU A 120 -17.42 -10.96 30.22
C LEU A 120 -16.91 -11.97 31.25
N LYS A 121 -15.59 -12.10 31.38
CA LYS A 121 -14.98 -12.96 32.40
C LYS A 121 -15.35 -12.54 33.83
N LYS A 122 -15.38 -11.23 34.11
CA LYS A 122 -15.83 -10.70 35.41
C LYS A 122 -17.31 -10.95 35.64
N GLU A 123 -18.14 -10.78 34.61
CA GLU A 123 -19.57 -11.05 34.67
C GLU A 123 -19.87 -12.52 34.95
N ILE A 124 -19.22 -13.45 34.24
CA ILE A 124 -19.31 -14.90 34.48
C ILE A 124 -18.91 -15.23 35.93
N ALA A 125 -17.83 -14.63 36.43
CA ALA A 125 -17.39 -14.83 37.80
C ALA A 125 -18.38 -14.27 38.85
N SER A 126 -19.13 -13.22 38.52
CA SER A 126 -20.21 -12.70 39.38
C SER A 126 -21.41 -13.64 39.36
N LEU A 127 -21.90 -13.99 38.18
CA LEU A 127 -23.04 -14.89 38.00
C LEU A 127 -22.79 -16.25 38.65
N SER A 128 -21.57 -16.77 38.57
CA SER A 128 -21.21 -18.03 39.23
C SER A 128 -21.28 -17.93 40.76
N ARG A 129 -20.90 -16.78 41.33
CA ARG A 129 -21.02 -16.53 42.78
C ARG A 129 -22.49 -16.39 43.18
N ASP A 130 -23.28 -15.66 42.40
CA ASP A 130 -24.70 -15.45 42.69
C ASP A 130 -25.49 -16.75 42.57
N LYS A 131 -25.17 -17.59 41.58
CA LYS A 131 -25.69 -18.95 41.48
C LYS A 131 -25.34 -19.77 42.72
N GLY A 132 -24.07 -19.77 43.15
CA GLY A 132 -23.65 -20.51 44.35
C GLY A 132 -24.39 -20.07 45.62
N LYS A 133 -24.66 -18.76 45.77
CA LYS A 133 -25.48 -18.25 46.87
C LYS A 133 -26.93 -18.70 46.76
N ALA A 134 -27.52 -18.64 45.57
CA ALA A 134 -28.88 -19.10 45.33
C ALA A 134 -29.04 -20.60 45.63
N ASP A 135 -28.08 -21.42 45.18
CA ASP A 135 -28.04 -22.86 45.45
C ASP A 135 -27.91 -23.13 46.97
N GLN A 136 -27.07 -22.35 47.67
CA GLN A 136 -26.94 -22.44 49.13
C GLN A 136 -28.23 -22.05 49.86
N GLU A 137 -28.91 -20.99 49.41
CA GLU A 137 -30.18 -20.55 50.00
C GLU A 137 -31.28 -21.59 49.79
N LEU A 138 -31.36 -22.20 48.60
CA LEU A 138 -32.30 -23.29 48.30
C LEU A 138 -32.08 -24.52 49.18
N LEU A 139 -30.83 -24.79 49.57
CA LEU A 139 -30.46 -25.92 50.42
C LEU A 139 -30.42 -25.59 51.91
N ARG A 140 -30.60 -24.31 52.29
CA ARG A 140 -30.37 -23.81 53.66
C ARG A 140 -31.13 -24.57 54.74
N ASN A 141 -32.32 -25.08 54.41
CA ASN A 141 -33.18 -25.82 55.33
C ASN A 141 -33.39 -27.30 54.91
N ASN A 142 -32.62 -27.78 53.95
CA ASN A 142 -32.73 -29.16 53.45
C ASN A 142 -31.61 -30.03 54.03
N ILE A 143 -31.95 -31.27 54.39
CA ILE A 143 -30.97 -32.31 54.74
C ILE A 143 -30.94 -33.32 53.59
N ILE A 144 -29.76 -33.50 52.98
CA ILE A 144 -29.55 -34.51 51.93
C ILE A 144 -29.06 -35.80 52.58
N ILE A 145 -29.86 -36.86 52.52
CA ILE A 145 -29.51 -38.18 53.03
C ILE A 145 -29.00 -39.04 51.87
N ASN A 146 -27.69 -39.29 51.85
CA ASN A 146 -27.03 -40.14 50.84
C ASN A 146 -26.81 -41.57 51.35
N GLY A 147 -26.72 -42.53 50.43
CA GLY A 147 -26.38 -43.93 50.77
C GLY A 147 -27.56 -44.82 51.18
N LEU A 148 -28.80 -44.38 50.94
CA LEU A 148 -29.97 -45.23 51.14
C LEU A 148 -29.96 -46.43 50.16
N PRO A 149 -30.33 -47.64 50.63
CA PRO A 149 -30.49 -48.79 49.75
C PRO A 149 -31.47 -48.49 48.61
N LYS A 150 -31.17 -48.98 47.40
CA LYS A 150 -32.09 -48.85 46.28
C LYS A 150 -33.39 -49.61 46.59
N GLY A 151 -34.53 -48.95 46.39
CA GLY A 151 -35.85 -49.55 46.60
C GLY A 151 -36.34 -49.57 48.05
N VAL A 152 -35.77 -48.72 48.93
CA VAL A 152 -36.37 -48.44 50.25
C VAL A 152 -37.83 -48.02 50.08
N ASP A 153 -38.72 -48.68 50.81
CA ASP A 153 -40.13 -48.31 50.86
C ASP A 153 -40.35 -47.02 51.65
N ALA A 154 -41.47 -46.35 51.40
CA ALA A 154 -41.77 -45.07 52.01
C ALA A 154 -41.82 -45.12 53.55
N GLY A 155 -42.26 -46.23 54.14
CA GLY A 155 -42.34 -46.39 55.59
C GLY A 155 -40.97 -46.50 56.25
N ALA A 156 -40.07 -47.30 55.66
CA ALA A 156 -38.69 -47.41 56.14
C ALA A 156 -37.92 -46.08 55.97
N LEU A 157 -38.21 -45.30 54.93
CA LEU A 157 -37.65 -43.96 54.76
C LEU A 157 -38.12 -43.00 55.85
N GLU A 158 -39.42 -43.00 56.14
CA GLU A 158 -40.03 -42.13 57.14
C GLU A 158 -39.49 -42.44 58.55
N GLU A 159 -39.34 -43.72 58.89
CA GLU A 159 -38.71 -44.15 60.15
C GLU A 159 -37.25 -43.67 60.26
N ALA A 160 -36.49 -43.75 59.17
CA ALA A 160 -35.12 -43.26 59.12
C ALA A 160 -35.05 -41.74 59.32
N VAL A 161 -35.93 -40.98 58.68
CA VAL A 161 -36.04 -39.52 58.83
C VAL A 161 -36.39 -39.14 60.28
N VAL A 162 -37.36 -39.83 60.90
CA VAL A 162 -37.72 -39.59 62.31
C VAL A 162 -36.55 -39.88 63.25
N LYS A 163 -35.82 -40.99 63.05
CA LYS A 163 -34.63 -41.30 63.85
C LYS A 163 -33.55 -40.22 63.72
N ILE A 164 -33.29 -39.74 62.51
CA ILE A 164 -32.33 -38.66 62.26
C ILE A 164 -32.80 -37.37 62.94
N GLY A 165 -34.08 -37.01 62.81
CA GLY A 165 -34.68 -35.84 63.47
C GLY A 165 -34.50 -35.87 64.99
N ASN A 166 -34.75 -37.02 65.61
CA ASN A 166 -34.56 -37.23 67.05
C ASN A 166 -33.09 -37.06 67.49
N ILE A 167 -32.14 -37.59 66.73
CA ILE A 167 -30.69 -37.44 67.01
C ILE A 167 -30.28 -35.97 66.92
N LEU A 168 -30.79 -35.26 65.92
CA LEU A 168 -30.51 -33.85 65.68
C LEU A 168 -31.34 -32.91 66.57
N GLN A 169 -32.21 -33.45 67.44
CA GLN A 169 -33.10 -32.70 68.33
C GLN A 169 -34.03 -31.72 67.59
N VAL A 170 -34.48 -32.10 66.39
CA VAL A 170 -35.43 -31.31 65.60
C VAL A 170 -36.82 -31.91 65.76
N SER A 171 -37.77 -31.09 66.23
CA SER A 171 -39.17 -31.50 66.39
C SER A 171 -39.84 -31.65 65.03
N SER A 172 -40.41 -32.81 64.74
CA SER A 172 -41.27 -33.00 63.58
C SER A 172 -42.62 -32.32 63.84
N ASN A 173 -42.86 -31.17 63.20
CA ASN A 173 -44.20 -30.60 63.08
C ASN A 173 -44.98 -31.39 62.02
N SER A 174 -45.39 -32.61 62.34
CA SER A 174 -46.37 -33.36 61.55
C SER A 174 -47.77 -32.83 61.87
N GLN A 175 -48.13 -31.67 61.32
CA GLN A 175 -49.51 -31.25 61.15
C GLN A 175 -49.71 -30.81 59.70
N GLY A 176 -50.19 -31.76 58.90
CA GLY A 176 -50.65 -31.62 57.52
C GLY A 176 -51.54 -32.81 57.22
#